data_AF-A0A9P4WLK4-F1
#
_entry.id   AF-A0A9P4WLK4-F1
#
_cell.length_a   1.000
_cell.length_b   1.000
_cell.length_c   1.000
_cell.angle_alpha   90.00
_cell.angle_beta   90.00
_cell.angle_gamma   90.00
#
_symmetry.space_group_name_H-M   'P 1'
#
loop_
_entity.id
_entity.type
_entity.pdbx_description
1 polymer ?
#
loop_
_entity_poly.entity_id
_entity_poly.type
_entity_poly.pdbx_seq_one_letter_code
_entity_poly.pdbx_strand_id
1 'polypeptide(L)'
;MNHLTRADSATEPDNSETRSWSPVDVEPEPYRGPPRNIGSIDSLKWADNLQPRKYEIFGTHEESKILFLDVNILDSTGREPYRGDVLIEGERFTAVGKVPGVEQLKTQTGVRVFHGRGRTLMSGMGDAHTHLSWNGGDLDQLGTLGVEEHTLLTMRSAQCFLDSGYTMCFGAASAKERLDVVIRDAINAGDIPGPRYLANGKEMARRGGELVGGITAFADGPDEMREVIRHHVDLGVDNIKLSMSGEEY
;
A
#
# COMPACT_ATOMS: atom_id res chain seq x y z
N MET A 1 -64.83 -14.91 9.79
CA MET A 1 -65.84 -14.47 8.80
C MET A 1 -65.11 -13.71 7.71
N ASN A 2 -65.40 -14.11 6.48
CA ASN A 2 -64.89 -13.63 5.18
C ASN A 2 -64.55 -12.14 5.11
N HIS A 3 -63.46 -11.80 4.43
CA HIS A 3 -63.49 -11.28 3.06
C HIS A 3 -62.06 -11.07 2.55
N LEU A 4 -61.58 -11.96 1.67
CA LEU A 4 -60.45 -11.69 0.78
C LEU A 4 -60.90 -12.04 -0.64
N THR A 5 -61.13 -10.99 -1.41
CA THR A 5 -61.36 -10.99 -2.85
C THR A 5 -60.10 -11.44 -3.58
N ARG A 6 -60.24 -12.40 -4.49
CA ARG A 6 -59.25 -12.71 -5.54
C ARG A 6 -59.31 -11.64 -6.61
N ALA A 7 -58.16 -11.13 -7.03
CA ALA A 7 -57.97 -10.58 -8.38
C ALA A 7 -56.51 -10.81 -8.82
N ASP A 8 -56.42 -11.55 -9.92
CA ASP A 8 -55.51 -11.38 -11.05
C ASP A 8 -54.01 -11.63 -10.92
N SER A 9 -53.60 -12.66 -11.66
CA SER A 9 -52.24 -12.98 -12.08
C SER A 9 -51.64 -11.85 -12.91
N ALA A 10 -50.60 -11.22 -12.39
CA ALA A 10 -49.64 -10.45 -13.17
C ALA A 10 -48.29 -11.17 -13.11
N THR A 11 -47.82 -11.59 -14.27
CA THR A 11 -46.48 -12.14 -14.53
C THR A 11 -45.41 -11.18 -14.04
N GLU A 12 -44.49 -11.67 -13.20
CA GLU A 12 -43.27 -10.95 -12.83
C GLU A 12 -42.42 -10.68 -14.09
N PRO A 13 -41.87 -9.46 -14.26
CA PRO A 13 -40.89 -9.22 -15.31
C PRO A 13 -39.57 -9.92 -14.96
N ASP A 14 -39.12 -10.78 -15.87
CA ASP A 14 -37.78 -11.36 -15.90
C ASP A 14 -36.74 -10.24 -15.90
N ASN A 15 -36.04 -10.07 -14.79
CA ASN A 15 -35.03 -9.04 -14.59
C ASN A 15 -33.61 -9.66 -14.70
N SER A 16 -33.39 -10.46 -15.75
CA SER A 16 -32.11 -11.12 -16.04
C SER A 16 -31.08 -10.25 -16.78
N GLU A 17 -31.26 -8.92 -16.84
CA GLU A 17 -30.19 -8.02 -17.28
C GLU A 17 -29.23 -7.72 -16.12
N THR A 18 -28.24 -8.60 -15.96
CA THR A 18 -27.01 -8.29 -15.24
C THR A 18 -26.29 -7.13 -15.96
N ARG A 19 -26.57 -5.90 -15.54
CA ARG A 19 -25.78 -4.74 -15.97
C ARG A 19 -24.39 -4.82 -15.32
N SER A 20 -23.48 -5.51 -16.00
CA SER A 20 -22.05 -5.37 -15.77
C SER A 20 -21.67 -3.89 -15.95
N TRP A 21 -21.04 -3.30 -14.93
CA TRP A 21 -20.55 -1.92 -14.96
C TRP A 21 -19.39 -1.69 -15.95
N SER A 22 -18.94 -2.74 -16.63
CA SER A 22 -17.93 -2.67 -17.68
C SER A 22 -18.53 -3.20 -18.98
N PRO A 23 -18.60 -2.40 -20.06
CA PRO A 23 -18.87 -2.95 -21.38
C PRO A 23 -17.79 -3.99 -21.68
N VAL A 24 -18.23 -5.22 -21.97
CA VAL A 24 -17.37 -6.40 -22.16
C VAL A 24 -16.55 -6.32 -23.46
N ASP A 25 -16.88 -5.36 -24.34
CA ASP A 25 -16.37 -5.30 -25.72
C ASP A 25 -15.36 -4.17 -25.99
N VAL A 26 -14.79 -3.54 -24.96
CA VAL A 26 -13.70 -2.59 -25.16
C VAL A 26 -12.38 -3.28 -24.90
N GLU A 27 -11.75 -3.82 -25.96
CA GLU A 27 -10.31 -4.07 -25.89
C GLU A 27 -9.60 -2.72 -25.78
N PRO A 28 -8.97 -2.40 -24.65
CA PRO A 28 -8.26 -1.14 -24.52
C PRO A 28 -7.07 -1.13 -25.49
N GLU A 29 -6.98 -0.09 -26.32
CA GLU A 29 -5.82 0.12 -27.19
C GLU A 29 -4.51 -0.02 -26.40
N PRO A 30 -3.53 -0.82 -26.89
CA PRO A 30 -2.27 -1.03 -26.22
C PRO A 30 -1.58 0.30 -25.89
N TYR A 31 -1.36 0.56 -24.60
CA TYR A 31 -0.78 1.81 -24.15
C TYR A 31 0.72 1.87 -24.48
N ARG A 32 1.13 2.91 -25.21
CA ARG A 32 2.54 3.14 -25.60
C ARG A 32 3.16 4.39 -24.97
N GLY A 33 2.43 5.07 -24.09
CA GLY A 33 2.89 6.30 -23.43
C GLY A 33 3.61 6.05 -22.10
N PRO A 34 4.08 7.11 -21.42
CA PRO A 34 4.58 7.04 -20.03
C PRO A 34 3.43 6.77 -19.06
N PRO A 35 3.61 6.20 -17.85
CA PRO A 35 2.51 5.93 -16.93
C PRO A 35 1.47 7.07 -16.83
N ARG A 36 0.18 6.74 -17.01
CA ARG A 36 -0.92 7.73 -17.21
C ARG A 36 -1.10 8.73 -16.06
N ASN A 37 -0.60 8.40 -14.87
CA ASN A 37 -0.73 9.19 -13.65
C ASN A 37 0.38 10.23 -13.43
N ILE A 38 1.48 10.19 -14.19
CA ILE A 38 2.64 11.08 -13.95
C ILE A 38 2.26 12.56 -14.09
N GLY A 39 1.58 12.94 -15.17
CA GLY A 39 1.21 14.35 -15.41
C GLY A 39 0.33 14.93 -14.29
N SER A 40 -0.60 14.13 -13.76
CA SER A 40 -1.43 14.55 -12.62
C SER A 40 -0.61 14.72 -11.34
N ILE A 41 0.31 13.78 -11.05
CA ILE A 41 1.19 13.84 -9.89
C ILE A 41 2.10 15.07 -9.96
N ASP A 42 2.76 15.30 -11.10
CA ASP A 42 3.69 16.42 -11.31
C ASP A 42 2.98 17.78 -11.27
N SER A 43 1.67 17.80 -11.56
CA SER A 43 0.86 19.03 -11.52
C SER A 43 0.42 19.42 -10.10
N LEU A 44 0.57 18.55 -9.10
CA LEU A 44 0.21 18.85 -7.72
C LEU A 44 1.10 19.96 -7.16
N LYS A 45 0.49 21.12 -6.87
CA LYS A 45 1.15 22.25 -6.22
C LYS A 45 0.81 22.25 -4.74
N TRP A 46 1.71 21.67 -3.95
CA TRP A 46 1.64 21.74 -2.49
C TRP A 46 1.99 23.15 -2.01
N ALA A 47 1.34 23.62 -0.95
CA ALA A 47 1.74 24.86 -0.30
C ALA A 47 3.16 24.72 0.28
N ASP A 48 3.97 25.78 0.28
CA ASP A 48 5.36 25.72 0.72
C ASP A 48 5.50 25.23 2.17
N ASN A 49 4.50 25.53 3.01
CA ASN A 49 4.42 25.09 4.40
C ASN A 49 3.79 23.70 4.59
N LEU A 50 3.32 23.05 3.52
CA LEU A 50 2.65 21.75 3.54
C LEU A 50 3.30 20.83 2.50
N GLN A 51 4.55 20.47 2.73
CA GLN A 51 5.28 19.53 1.88
C GLN A 51 5.18 18.11 2.45
N PRO A 52 5.03 17.08 1.60
CA PRO A 52 5.15 15.69 2.05
C PRO A 52 6.49 15.45 2.74
N ARG A 53 6.48 14.68 3.83
CA ARG A 53 7.72 14.23 4.46
C ARG A 53 8.51 13.38 3.49
N LYS A 54 9.81 13.64 3.40
CA LYS A 54 10.74 12.81 2.64
C LYS A 54 11.33 11.77 3.58
N TYR A 55 11.17 10.50 3.20
CA TYR A 55 11.80 9.38 3.88
C TYR A 55 12.87 8.79 2.98
N GLU A 56 13.97 8.38 3.60
CA GLU A 56 15.03 7.60 3.00
C GLU A 56 15.16 6.31 3.81
N ILE A 57 15.44 5.20 3.12
CA ILE A 57 15.75 3.93 3.79
C ILE A 57 17.27 3.78 3.75
N PHE A 58 17.89 3.84 4.92
CA PHE A 58 19.33 3.68 5.05
C PHE A 58 19.76 2.26 4.63
N GLY A 59 20.90 2.15 3.96
CA GLY A 59 21.55 0.87 3.68
C GLY A 59 21.91 0.61 2.21
N THR A 60 21.50 1.46 1.27
CA THR A 60 21.93 1.33 -0.14
C THR A 60 23.06 2.30 -0.45
N HIS A 61 24.26 1.78 -0.72
CA HIS A 61 25.39 2.62 -1.13
C HIS A 61 25.18 3.14 -2.57
N GLU A 62 25.48 4.41 -2.85
CA GLU A 62 25.26 5.05 -4.17
C GLU A 62 25.98 4.33 -5.32
N GLU A 63 27.15 3.75 -5.04
CA GLU A 63 27.93 2.98 -6.03
C GLU A 63 27.45 1.53 -6.22
N SER A 64 26.41 1.09 -5.51
CA SER A 64 25.87 -0.26 -5.65
C SER A 64 25.36 -0.48 -7.07
N LYS A 65 25.77 -1.59 -7.71
CA LYS A 65 25.28 -1.96 -9.04
C LYS A 65 24.70 -3.36 -9.04
N ILE A 66 23.47 -3.50 -9.52
CA ILE A 66 22.78 -4.78 -9.68
C ILE A 66 22.34 -4.93 -11.13
N LEU A 67 22.70 -6.06 -11.74
CA LEU A 67 22.33 -6.40 -13.11
C LEU A 67 21.49 -7.68 -13.11
N PHE A 68 20.23 -7.57 -13.52
CA PHE A 68 19.38 -8.71 -13.85
C PHE A 68 19.48 -9.02 -15.34
N LEU A 69 19.79 -10.26 -15.66
CA LEU A 69 19.90 -10.74 -17.03
C LEU A 69 18.74 -11.67 -17.37
N ASP A 70 18.27 -11.61 -18.61
CA ASP A 70 17.36 -12.60 -19.18
C ASP A 70 16.02 -12.73 -18.41
N VAL A 71 15.40 -11.59 -18.10
CA VAL A 71 14.10 -11.52 -17.41
C VAL A 71 12.95 -11.24 -18.39
N ASN A 72 11.74 -11.66 -18.02
CA ASN A 72 10.51 -11.27 -18.69
C ASN A 72 9.92 -10.07 -17.96
N ILE A 73 9.98 -8.88 -18.55
CA ILE A 73 9.72 -7.61 -17.86
C ILE A 73 8.24 -7.27 -17.98
N LEU A 74 7.58 -7.12 -16.83
CA LEU A 74 6.25 -6.53 -16.68
C LEU A 74 6.40 -5.17 -15.99
N ASP A 75 6.32 -4.08 -16.76
CA ASP A 75 6.70 -2.74 -16.29
C ASP A 75 5.52 -1.84 -15.89
N SER A 76 4.34 -2.42 -15.72
CA SER A 76 3.13 -1.72 -15.27
C SER A 76 2.65 -0.57 -16.17
N THR A 77 3.13 -0.47 -17.42
CA THR A 77 2.62 0.53 -18.39
C THR A 77 1.35 0.06 -19.12
N GLY A 78 1.01 -1.22 -19.03
CA GLY A 78 -0.10 -1.83 -19.78
C GLY A 78 0.32 -2.41 -21.14
N ARG A 79 1.62 -2.39 -21.47
CA ARG A 79 2.17 -3.18 -22.59
C ARG A 79 2.34 -4.65 -22.21
N GLU A 80 2.39 -5.51 -23.22
CA GLU A 80 2.70 -6.93 -23.04
C GLU A 80 4.11 -7.14 -22.45
N PRO A 81 4.30 -8.16 -21.59
CA PRO A 81 5.61 -8.53 -21.09
C PRO A 81 6.60 -8.83 -22.21
N TYR A 82 7.86 -8.46 -22.01
CA TYR A 82 8.90 -8.62 -23.04
C TYR A 82 10.24 -9.02 -22.42
N ARG A 83 11.10 -9.65 -23.22
CA ARG A 83 12.41 -10.14 -22.77
C ARG A 83 13.45 -9.01 -22.72
N GLY A 84 14.28 -9.01 -21.69
CA GLY A 84 15.40 -8.09 -21.59
C GLY A 84 16.19 -8.20 -20.30
N ASP A 85 17.02 -7.20 -20.06
CA ASP A 85 17.89 -7.04 -18.90
C ASP A 85 17.52 -5.78 -18.12
N VAL A 86 17.90 -5.70 -16.84
CA VAL A 86 17.66 -4.54 -15.98
C VAL A 86 18.91 -4.18 -15.21
N LEU A 87 19.31 -2.91 -15.26
CA LEU A 87 20.41 -2.34 -14.48
C LEU A 87 19.85 -1.40 -13.42
N ILE A 88 20.32 -1.61 -12.18
CA ILE A 88 20.06 -0.76 -11.02
C ILE A 88 21.40 -0.19 -10.56
N GLU A 89 21.46 1.11 -10.39
CA GLU A 89 22.60 1.83 -9.80
C GLU A 89 22.10 2.66 -8.62
N GLY A 90 22.73 2.47 -7.46
CA GLY A 90 22.22 2.99 -6.19
C GLY A 90 20.77 2.56 -5.97
N GLU A 91 19.87 3.54 -5.86
CA GLU A 91 18.44 3.34 -5.61
C GLU A 91 17.56 3.43 -6.88
N ARG A 92 18.17 3.53 -8.07
CA ARG A 92 17.44 3.83 -9.30
C ARG A 92 17.67 2.78 -10.39
N PHE A 93 16.61 2.47 -11.12
CA PHE A 93 16.72 1.76 -12.39
C PHE A 93 17.34 2.71 -13.43
N THR A 94 18.51 2.38 -13.97
CA THR A 94 19.19 3.21 -14.97
C THR A 94 19.04 2.68 -16.39
N ALA A 95 18.72 1.39 -16.55
CA ALA A 95 18.32 0.81 -17.83
C ALA A 95 17.36 -0.37 -17.64
N VAL A 96 16.34 -0.46 -18.50
CA VAL A 96 15.32 -1.53 -18.51
C VAL A 96 15.10 -2.02 -19.94
N GLY A 97 15.13 -3.33 -20.16
CA GLY A 97 15.03 -3.94 -21.49
C GLY A 97 16.39 -4.08 -22.16
N LYS A 98 16.89 -2.99 -22.77
CA LYS A 98 18.22 -2.96 -23.39
C LYS A 98 19.20 -2.24 -22.48
N VAL A 99 20.16 -2.97 -21.91
CA VAL A 99 21.22 -2.42 -21.06
C VAL A 99 22.47 -2.10 -21.91
N PRO A 100 22.90 -0.83 -22.01
CA PRO A 100 24.13 -0.47 -22.70
C PRO A 100 25.36 -1.10 -22.03
N GLY A 101 26.28 -1.64 -22.83
CA GLY A 101 27.52 -2.20 -22.31
C GLY A 101 27.36 -3.45 -21.44
N VAL A 102 26.25 -4.20 -21.61
CA VAL A 102 25.93 -5.36 -20.77
C VAL A 102 27.06 -6.40 -20.71
N GLU A 103 27.78 -6.65 -21.80
CA GLU A 103 28.91 -7.59 -21.81
C GLU A 103 30.08 -7.13 -20.94
N GLN A 104 30.35 -5.82 -20.87
CA GLN A 104 31.35 -5.31 -19.93
C GLN A 104 30.84 -5.39 -18.48
N LEU A 105 29.59 -4.99 -18.22
CA LEU A 105 28.99 -5.00 -16.90
C LEU A 105 28.94 -6.41 -16.28
N LYS A 106 28.73 -7.46 -17.08
CA LYS A 106 28.76 -8.87 -16.64
C LYS A 106 30.06 -9.28 -15.96
N THR A 107 31.18 -8.68 -16.36
CA THR A 107 32.53 -9.04 -15.90
C THR A 107 33.15 -7.97 -15.01
N GLN A 108 32.47 -6.83 -14.84
CA GLN A 108 32.95 -5.72 -14.04
C GLN A 108 32.89 -6.03 -12.54
N THR A 109 33.98 -5.80 -11.83
CA THR A 109 34.04 -5.91 -10.37
C THR A 109 33.06 -4.93 -9.71
N GLY A 110 32.36 -5.38 -8.67
CA GLY A 110 31.38 -4.58 -7.93
C GLY A 110 29.95 -4.62 -8.50
N VAL A 111 29.74 -5.22 -9.69
CA VAL A 111 28.39 -5.47 -10.22
C VAL A 111 27.88 -6.82 -9.72
N ARG A 112 26.74 -6.80 -9.01
CA ARG A 112 26.04 -8.01 -8.59
C ARG A 112 25.14 -8.50 -9.73
N VAL A 113 25.47 -9.64 -10.32
CA VAL A 113 24.76 -10.20 -11.47
C VAL A 113 23.79 -11.30 -11.05
N PHE A 114 22.53 -11.20 -11.49
CA PHE A 114 21.49 -12.20 -11.29
C PHE A 114 20.97 -12.69 -12.64
N HIS A 115 20.91 -14.01 -12.84
CA HIS A 115 20.34 -14.61 -14.04
C HIS A 115 18.87 -14.96 -13.80
N GLY A 116 17.96 -14.22 -14.45
CA GLY A 116 16.52 -14.41 -14.39
C GLY A 116 16.02 -15.67 -15.08
N ARG A 117 16.72 -16.17 -16.12
CA ARG A 117 16.43 -17.43 -16.82
C ARG A 117 14.97 -17.55 -17.29
N GLY A 118 14.40 -16.50 -17.86
CA GLY A 118 13.00 -16.54 -18.28
C GLY A 118 12.00 -15.97 -17.27
N ARG A 119 12.37 -15.86 -15.98
CA ARG A 119 11.43 -15.49 -14.94
C ARG A 119 10.93 -14.06 -15.10
N THR A 120 9.69 -13.85 -14.65
CA THR A 120 9.07 -12.53 -14.66
C THR A 120 9.72 -11.63 -13.63
N LEU A 121 10.11 -10.44 -14.07
CA LEU A 121 10.50 -9.32 -13.22
C LEU A 121 9.40 -8.25 -13.35
N MET A 122 8.85 -7.82 -12.22
CA MET A 122 7.80 -6.81 -12.17
C MET A 122 8.11 -5.75 -11.12
N SER A 123 7.40 -4.63 -11.21
CA SER A 123 7.36 -3.61 -10.15
C SER A 123 6.98 -4.25 -8.82
N GLY A 124 7.61 -3.82 -7.72
CA GLY A 124 7.18 -4.22 -6.38
C GLY A 124 5.73 -3.80 -6.14
N MET A 125 4.96 -4.65 -5.45
CA MET A 125 3.55 -4.39 -5.20
C MET A 125 3.38 -3.28 -4.15
N GLY A 126 2.24 -2.60 -4.23
CA GLY A 126 1.80 -1.63 -3.25
C GLY A 126 0.48 -2.03 -2.62
N ASP A 127 0.37 -1.83 -1.31
CA ASP A 127 -0.89 -2.00 -0.58
C ASP A 127 -1.38 -0.63 -0.08
N ALA A 128 -2.62 -0.29 -0.39
CA ALA A 128 -3.20 1.01 -0.07
C ALA A 128 -4.00 1.03 1.24
N HIS A 129 -4.13 -0.12 1.93
CA HIS A 129 -4.92 -0.29 3.14
C HIS A 129 -4.28 -1.34 4.05
N THR A 130 -3.14 -0.99 4.62
CA THR A 130 -2.33 -1.93 5.38
C THR A 130 -2.52 -1.78 6.89
N HIS A 131 -2.63 -2.91 7.59
CA HIS A 131 -2.54 -2.97 9.04
C HIS A 131 -1.36 -3.86 9.46
N LEU A 132 -0.22 -3.24 9.81
CA LEU A 132 0.92 -4.02 10.31
C LEU A 132 0.65 -4.59 11.71
N SER A 133 -0.12 -3.87 12.52
CA SER A 133 -0.36 -4.15 13.94
C SER A 133 -1.67 -4.90 14.19
N TRP A 134 -2.44 -5.30 13.17
CA TRP A 134 -3.65 -6.11 13.38
C TRP A 134 -3.30 -7.59 13.27
N ASN A 135 -2.62 -8.08 14.30
CA ASN A 135 -2.02 -9.42 14.32
C ASN A 135 -2.97 -10.44 14.97
N GLY A 136 -3.08 -11.64 14.41
CA GLY A 136 -3.74 -12.78 15.09
C GLY A 136 -5.26 -12.88 14.94
N GLY A 137 -5.91 -11.98 14.19
CA GLY A 137 -7.32 -12.10 13.76
C GLY A 137 -8.38 -11.78 14.81
N ASP A 138 -8.04 -11.73 16.10
CA ASP A 138 -8.92 -11.26 17.17
C ASP A 138 -8.69 -9.77 17.42
N LEU A 139 -9.55 -8.93 16.84
CA LEU A 139 -9.40 -7.47 16.90
C LEU A 139 -9.58 -6.92 18.33
N ASP A 140 -10.44 -7.53 19.15
CA ASP A 140 -10.73 -7.06 20.50
C ASP A 140 -9.52 -7.19 21.44
N GLN A 141 -8.64 -8.15 21.17
CA GLN A 141 -7.41 -8.35 21.95
C GLN A 141 -6.26 -7.42 21.54
N LEU A 142 -6.36 -6.75 20.39
CA LEU A 142 -5.30 -5.84 19.93
C LEU A 142 -5.10 -4.67 20.90
N GLY A 143 -6.17 -4.20 21.53
CA GLY A 143 -6.13 -3.11 22.52
C GLY A 143 -5.42 -3.50 23.80
N THR A 144 -5.58 -4.75 24.26
CA THR A 144 -5.07 -5.27 25.54
C THR A 144 -3.67 -5.87 25.45
N LEU A 145 -3.20 -6.22 24.25
CA LEU A 145 -1.86 -6.76 24.04
C LEU A 145 -0.77 -5.78 24.51
N GLY A 146 0.21 -6.30 25.27
CA GLY A 146 1.37 -5.55 25.73
C GLY A 146 2.15 -4.95 24.56
N VAL A 147 2.66 -3.73 24.73
CA VAL A 147 3.28 -2.98 23.61
C VAL A 147 4.55 -3.65 23.12
N GLU A 148 5.28 -4.31 24.02
CA GLU A 148 6.51 -5.05 23.74
C GLU A 148 6.23 -6.25 22.83
N GLU A 149 5.28 -7.12 23.20
CA GLU A 149 4.89 -8.26 22.36
C GLU A 149 4.30 -7.80 21.02
N HIS A 150 3.49 -6.73 21.06
CA HIS A 150 2.87 -6.17 19.86
C HIS A 150 3.91 -5.62 18.88
N THR A 151 4.97 -5.01 19.38
CA THR A 151 6.09 -4.52 18.55
C THR A 151 6.77 -5.66 17.80
N LEU A 152 7.05 -6.77 18.48
CA LEU A 152 7.66 -7.96 17.85
C LEU A 152 6.74 -8.59 16.80
N LEU A 153 5.43 -8.60 17.03
CA LEU A 153 4.44 -9.07 16.05
C LEU A 153 4.36 -8.15 14.83
N THR A 154 4.32 -6.83 15.06
CA THR A 154 4.21 -5.83 13.99
C THR A 154 5.46 -5.83 13.11
N MET A 155 6.65 -5.98 13.70
CA MET A 155 7.91 -6.17 12.96
C MET A 155 7.85 -7.41 12.04
N ARG A 156 7.34 -8.54 12.55
CA ARG A 156 7.16 -9.76 11.73
C ARG A 156 6.16 -9.56 10.61
N SER A 157 5.06 -8.83 10.84
CA SER A 157 4.13 -8.45 9.77
C SER A 157 4.81 -7.63 8.69
N ALA A 158 5.60 -6.60 9.05
CA ALA A 158 6.32 -5.78 8.09
C ALA A 158 7.27 -6.60 7.20
N GLN A 159 8.01 -7.54 7.80
CA GLN A 159 8.85 -8.47 7.06
C GLN A 159 8.03 -9.38 6.14
N CYS A 160 6.89 -9.90 6.62
CA CYS A 160 6.01 -10.76 5.83
C CYS A 160 5.48 -10.05 4.57
N PHE A 161 5.12 -8.76 4.67
CA PHE A 161 4.73 -7.95 3.51
C PHE A 161 5.87 -7.86 2.50
N LEU A 162 7.08 -7.55 2.95
CA LEU A 162 8.25 -7.44 2.08
C LEU A 162 8.59 -8.77 1.39
N ASP A 163 8.62 -9.87 2.15
CA ASP A 163 8.89 -11.22 1.65
C ASP A 163 7.80 -11.69 0.66
N SER A 164 6.59 -11.12 0.77
CA SER A 164 5.48 -11.34 -0.16
C SER A 164 5.51 -10.45 -1.40
N GLY A 165 6.52 -9.59 -1.55
CA GLY A 165 6.71 -8.71 -2.70
C GLY A 165 6.04 -7.34 -2.62
N TYR A 166 5.47 -6.97 -1.45
CA TYR A 166 5.02 -5.60 -1.20
C TYR A 166 6.21 -4.73 -0.81
N THR A 167 6.44 -3.67 -1.58
CA THR A 167 7.56 -2.73 -1.36
C THR A 167 7.10 -1.35 -0.92
N MET A 168 5.79 -1.11 -0.92
CA MET A 168 5.16 0.06 -0.34
C MET A 168 3.82 -0.30 0.31
N CYS A 169 3.53 0.30 1.44
CA CYS A 169 2.30 0.09 2.20
C CYS A 169 1.77 1.43 2.74
N PHE A 170 0.46 1.64 2.66
CA PHE A 170 -0.23 2.80 3.22
C PHE A 170 -0.97 2.37 4.48
N GLY A 171 -0.52 2.83 5.65
CA GLY A 171 -1.10 2.43 6.93
C GLY A 171 -2.54 2.90 7.09
N ALA A 172 -3.41 2.01 7.55
CA ALA A 172 -4.86 2.25 7.57
C ALA A 172 -5.53 2.06 8.94
N ALA A 173 -4.74 1.88 10.00
CA ALA A 173 -5.03 2.09 11.41
C ALA A 173 -3.97 1.32 12.18
N SER A 174 -3.41 1.92 13.22
CA SER A 174 -2.52 1.27 14.15
C SER A 174 -3.27 0.85 15.40
N ALA A 175 -2.98 -0.33 15.94
CA ALA A 175 -3.59 -0.79 17.18
C ALA A 175 -3.18 0.06 18.40
N LYS A 176 -2.03 0.76 18.33
CA LYS A 176 -1.52 1.64 19.38
C LYS A 176 -1.20 3.03 18.80
N GLU A 177 -1.00 4.02 19.66
CA GLU A 177 -0.81 5.41 19.24
C GLU A 177 0.37 5.62 18.27
N ARG A 178 1.52 4.98 18.54
CA ARG A 178 2.76 5.22 17.78
C ARG A 178 3.41 3.97 17.19
N LEU A 179 2.75 2.82 17.25
CA LEU A 179 3.38 1.53 16.92
C LEU A 179 3.81 1.46 15.44
N ASP A 180 2.95 1.93 14.55
CA ASP A 180 3.26 2.06 13.12
C ASP A 180 4.43 3.03 12.86
N VAL A 181 4.48 4.15 13.58
CA VAL A 181 5.56 5.14 13.50
C VAL A 181 6.89 4.51 13.89
N VAL A 182 6.93 3.78 15.02
CA VAL A 182 8.12 3.08 15.50
C VAL A 182 8.64 2.08 14.46
N ILE A 183 7.73 1.30 13.83
CA ILE A 183 8.11 0.32 12.81
C ILE A 183 8.59 0.99 11.53
N ARG A 184 7.90 2.04 11.05
CA ARG A 184 8.36 2.84 9.89
C ARG A 184 9.77 3.38 10.11
N ASP A 185 10.01 3.97 11.28
CA ASP A 185 11.28 4.63 11.57
C ASP A 185 12.41 3.60 11.69
N ALA A 186 12.16 2.43 12.27
CA ALA A 186 13.13 1.33 12.31
C ALA A 186 13.43 0.76 10.92
N ILE A 187 12.43 0.67 10.01
CA ILE A 187 12.64 0.31 8.61
C ILE A 187 13.51 1.36 7.91
N ASN A 188 13.18 2.65 8.08
CA ASN A 188 13.92 3.75 7.48
C ASN A 188 15.37 3.83 7.99
N ALA A 189 15.61 3.50 9.26
CA ALA A 189 16.95 3.41 9.83
C ALA A 189 17.77 2.20 9.31
N GLY A 190 17.13 1.25 8.63
CA GLY A 190 17.74 0.00 8.19
C GLY A 190 17.91 -1.03 9.31
N ASP A 191 17.29 -0.82 10.48
CA ASP A 191 17.40 -1.71 11.64
C ASP A 191 16.60 -3.00 11.45
N ILE A 192 15.48 -2.92 10.72
CA ILE A 192 14.61 -4.06 10.41
C ILE A 192 14.18 -4.06 8.94
N PRO A 193 13.91 -5.23 8.34
CA PRO A 193 13.36 -5.30 6.99
C PRO A 193 11.87 -4.94 6.97
N GLY A 194 11.44 -4.23 5.93
CA GLY A 194 10.03 -3.95 5.66
C GLY A 194 9.81 -3.10 4.40
N PRO A 195 8.55 -2.94 3.95
CA PRO A 195 8.22 -2.04 2.84
C PRO A 195 8.41 -0.58 3.23
N ARG A 196 8.52 0.31 2.24
CA ARG A 196 8.31 1.75 2.47
C ARG A 196 6.91 1.95 3.04
N TYR A 197 6.80 2.61 4.18
CA TYR A 197 5.54 2.68 4.91
C TYR A 197 5.14 4.12 5.21
N LEU A 198 3.87 4.44 4.97
CA LEU A 198 3.24 5.65 5.53
C LEU A 198 2.52 5.25 6.80
N ALA A 199 3.07 5.66 7.94
CA ALA A 199 2.57 5.29 9.25
C ALA A 199 1.24 5.95 9.56
N ASN A 200 0.36 5.23 10.25
CA ASN A 200 -0.88 5.75 10.78
C ASN A 200 -0.85 5.72 12.32
N GLY A 201 -1.80 6.37 12.96
CA GLY A 201 -2.09 6.13 14.38
C GLY A 201 -3.38 5.34 14.53
N LYS A 202 -4.02 5.46 15.69
CA LYS A 202 -5.32 4.82 15.92
C LYS A 202 -6.34 5.37 14.93
N GLU A 203 -7.24 4.50 14.48
CA GLU A 203 -8.40 4.98 13.73
C GLU A 203 -9.22 5.94 14.57
N MET A 204 -9.77 6.98 13.93
CA MET A 204 -10.63 7.93 14.62
C MET A 204 -12.09 7.59 14.37
N ALA A 205 -12.89 7.55 15.43
CA ALA A 205 -14.33 7.39 15.31
C ALA A 205 -15.07 8.27 16.32
N ARG A 206 -16.36 8.49 16.04
CA ARG A 206 -17.30 8.97 17.04
C ARG A 206 -17.47 7.89 18.13
N ARG A 207 -17.79 8.29 19.36
CA ARG A 207 -18.24 7.35 20.39
C ARG A 207 -19.48 6.59 19.91
N GLY A 208 -19.41 5.26 19.91
CA GLY A 208 -20.44 4.36 19.38
C GLY A 208 -20.37 4.12 17.87
N GLY A 209 -19.30 4.55 17.19
CA GLY A 209 -19.05 4.32 15.75
C GLY A 209 -17.70 3.66 15.46
N GLU A 210 -17.02 3.19 16.50
CA GLU A 210 -15.79 2.40 16.43
C GLU A 210 -16.01 1.01 15.85
N LEU A 211 -14.97 0.42 15.26
CA LEU A 211 -14.93 -1.01 15.02
C LEU A 211 -14.58 -1.76 16.31
N VAL A 212 -13.48 -1.33 16.96
CA VAL A 212 -13.02 -1.88 18.25
C VAL A 212 -12.50 -0.77 19.14
N GLY A 213 -13.18 -0.52 20.27
CA GLY A 213 -12.88 0.62 21.13
C GLY A 213 -11.45 0.64 21.71
N GLY A 214 -10.82 -0.52 21.90
CA GLY A 214 -9.44 -0.62 22.41
C GLY A 214 -8.36 -0.04 21.48
N ILE A 215 -8.66 0.07 20.18
CA ILE A 215 -7.74 0.55 19.14
C ILE A 215 -8.22 1.84 18.45
N THR A 216 -9.28 2.45 18.98
CA THR A 216 -9.88 3.67 18.43
C THR A 216 -9.46 4.90 19.24
N ALA A 217 -9.25 6.02 18.54
CA ALA A 217 -9.19 7.36 19.11
C ALA A 217 -10.55 8.04 18.95
N PHE A 218 -11.21 8.34 20.07
CA PHE A 218 -12.56 8.90 20.05
C PHE A 218 -12.56 10.42 19.90
N ALA A 219 -13.43 10.94 19.04
CA ALA A 219 -13.68 12.37 18.92
C ALA A 219 -15.15 12.64 18.53
N ASP A 220 -15.83 13.49 19.30
CA ASP A 220 -17.18 13.98 19.00
C ASP A 220 -17.12 15.45 18.57
N GLY A 221 -17.49 15.70 17.31
CA GLY A 221 -17.54 17.04 16.75
C GLY A 221 -16.19 17.59 16.28
N PRO A 222 -16.21 18.76 15.63
CA PRO A 222 -15.07 19.24 14.84
C PRO A 222 -13.89 19.69 15.70
N ASP A 223 -14.11 20.12 16.94
CA ASP A 223 -13.02 20.60 17.81
C ASP A 223 -12.24 19.44 18.44
N GLU A 224 -12.92 18.41 18.97
CA GLU A 224 -12.27 17.18 19.43
C GLU A 224 -11.53 16.49 18.27
N MET A 225 -12.12 16.45 17.07
CA MET A 225 -11.44 15.89 15.89
C MET A 225 -10.13 16.61 15.58
N ARG A 226 -10.10 17.94 15.65
CA ARG A 226 -8.86 18.71 15.44
C ARG A 226 -7.83 18.45 16.52
N GLU A 227 -8.24 18.30 17.77
CA GLU A 227 -7.34 17.96 18.87
C GLU A 227 -6.70 16.59 18.68
N VAL A 228 -7.51 15.57 18.39
CA VAL A 228 -7.02 14.21 18.14
C VAL A 228 -6.12 14.16 16.91
N ILE A 229 -6.46 14.86 15.83
CA ILE A 229 -5.59 14.96 14.63
C ILE A 229 -4.25 15.60 14.99
N ARG A 230 -4.24 16.70 15.75
CA ARG A 230 -2.97 17.34 16.18
C ARG A 230 -2.13 16.38 17.02
N HIS A 231 -2.75 15.66 17.96
CA HIS A 231 -2.05 14.66 18.74
C HIS A 231 -1.41 13.58 17.85
N HIS A 232 -2.12 13.07 16.83
CA HIS A 232 -1.56 12.12 15.87
C HIS A 232 -0.40 12.72 15.06
N VAL A 233 -0.54 13.98 14.62
CA VAL A 233 0.53 14.70 13.91
C VAL A 233 1.77 14.87 14.79
N ASP A 234 1.59 15.17 16.08
CA ASP A 234 2.68 15.30 17.06
C ASP A 234 3.40 13.97 17.30
N LEU A 235 2.68 12.84 17.23
CA LEU A 235 3.25 11.50 17.24
C LEU A 235 4.02 11.16 15.95
N GLY A 236 3.83 11.94 14.90
CA GLY A 236 4.56 11.80 13.64
C GLY A 236 3.94 10.84 12.64
N VAL A 237 2.63 10.60 12.70
CA VAL A 237 1.90 9.85 11.66
C VAL A 237 1.94 10.57 10.31
N ASP A 238 1.79 9.81 9.23
CA ASP A 238 1.77 10.34 7.85
C ASP A 238 0.35 10.55 7.32
N ASN A 239 -0.64 9.87 7.90
CA ASN A 239 -2.03 9.97 7.49
C ASN A 239 -2.99 9.78 8.68
N ILE A 240 -4.25 10.17 8.47
CA ILE A 240 -5.33 10.04 9.44
C ILE A 240 -6.41 9.13 8.85
N LYS A 241 -6.80 8.08 9.58
CA LYS A 241 -7.92 7.22 9.23
C LYS A 241 -9.16 7.62 10.02
N LEU A 242 -10.28 7.83 9.32
CA LEU A 242 -11.59 8.04 9.92
C LEU A 242 -12.48 6.82 9.69
N SER A 243 -13.18 6.38 10.73
CA SER A 243 -14.35 5.51 10.62
C SER A 243 -15.57 6.39 10.31
N MET A 244 -16.03 6.33 9.06
CA MET A 244 -17.08 7.21 8.53
C MET A 244 -18.44 6.51 8.39
N SER A 245 -18.46 5.18 8.46
CA SER A 245 -19.64 4.32 8.47
C SER A 245 -19.37 3.20 9.46
N GLY A 246 -20.24 3.04 10.47
CA GLY A 246 -20.19 1.85 11.31
C GLY A 246 -20.59 0.63 10.47
N GLU A 247 -20.09 -0.56 10.82
CA GLU A 247 -20.73 -1.79 10.37
C GLU A 247 -22.02 -1.94 11.20
N GLU A 248 -23.16 -1.58 10.62
CA GLU A 248 -24.47 -1.87 11.21
C GLU A 248 -24.65 -3.40 11.17
N TYR A 249 -24.48 -4.05 12.32
CA TYR A 249 -24.93 -5.42 12.55
C TYR A 249 -26.21 -5.42 13.40
#